data_AF-A0A6A6YXF1-F1
#
_entry.id   AF-A0A6A6YXF1-F1
#
_cell.length_a   1.000
_cell.length_b   1.000
_cell.length_c   1.000
_cell.angle_alpha   90.00
_cell.angle_beta   90.00
_cell.angle_gamma   90.00
#
_symmetry.space_group_name_H-M   'P 1'
#
loop_
_entity.id
_entity.type
_entity.pdbx_description
1 polymer ?
#
loop_
_entity_poly.entity_id
_entity_poly.type
_entity_poly.pdbx_seq_one_letter_code
_entity_poly.pdbx_strand_id
1 'polypeptide(L)'
;MDDPATAPWGLSISNADFEKLRAGFEPRDMDDKWAVSATDPDQSGNISIRVRRSWTGKEHYILAVKPSDGGSRAQIEAITWEQNKGGIYISECLGKKEAVMICRGLLGCDFDTLPYYDPSLLWNHPAAQIGASYEYWKRQATNVRGGR
;
A
#
# COMPACT_ATOMS: atom_id res chain seq x y z
N MET A 1 -0.02 8.57 -12.21
CA MET A 1 -1.35 8.16 -11.70
C MET A 1 -2.42 8.81 -12.54
N ASP A 2 -3.42 8.05 -12.94
CA ASP A 2 -4.63 8.57 -13.57
C ASP A 2 -5.75 8.69 -12.51
N ASP A 3 -6.37 9.87 -12.41
CA ASP A 3 -7.39 10.16 -11.39
C ASP A 3 -6.94 9.85 -9.94
N PRO A 4 -5.84 10.44 -9.45
CA PRO A 4 -5.34 10.14 -8.11
C PRO A 4 -6.29 10.65 -7.01
N ALA A 5 -6.49 9.84 -5.98
CA ALA A 5 -7.11 10.29 -4.73
C ALA A 5 -6.16 10.15 -3.57
N THR A 6 -6.34 11.00 -2.56
CA THR A 6 -5.60 10.97 -1.30
C THR A 6 -6.56 10.78 -0.14
N ALA A 7 -6.22 9.90 0.79
CA ALA A 7 -7.00 9.67 1.99
C ALA A 7 -6.10 9.56 3.22
N PRO A 8 -6.55 10.04 4.39
CA PRO A 8 -5.84 9.82 5.65
C PRO A 8 -5.81 8.31 5.96
N TRP A 9 -4.74 7.87 6.61
CA TRP A 9 -4.59 6.48 7.05
C TRP A 9 -4.34 6.39 8.55
N GLY A 10 -3.35 7.13 9.05
CA GLY A 10 -3.00 7.11 10.47
C GLY A 10 -2.44 5.77 10.96
N LEU A 11 -1.81 4.99 10.08
CA LEU A 11 -1.30 3.66 10.42
C LEU A 11 0.07 3.72 11.08
N SER A 12 0.18 3.30 12.33
CA SER A 12 1.48 3.15 13.00
C SER A 12 2.23 1.92 12.49
N ILE A 13 3.49 2.10 12.12
CA ILE A 13 4.41 1.05 11.64
C ILE A 13 5.58 0.89 12.59
N SER A 14 6.25 -0.26 12.54
CA SER A 14 7.43 -0.48 13.38
C SER A 14 8.62 0.32 12.83
N ASN A 15 9.61 0.63 13.67
CA ASN A 15 10.83 1.25 13.16
C ASN A 15 11.54 0.33 12.15
N ALA A 16 11.44 -0.99 12.31
CA ALA A 16 11.96 -1.95 11.35
C ALA A 16 11.25 -1.85 9.98
N ASP A 17 9.92 -1.75 9.96
CA ASP A 17 9.17 -1.55 8.71
C ASP A 17 9.45 -0.20 8.09
N PHE A 18 9.61 0.84 8.90
CA PHE A 18 10.01 2.17 8.42
C PHE A 18 11.38 2.14 7.73
N GLU A 19 12.39 1.49 8.33
CA GLU A 19 13.71 1.35 7.69
C GLU A 19 13.63 0.53 6.39
N LYS A 20 12.82 -0.54 6.34
CA LYS A 20 12.57 -1.31 5.11
C LYS A 20 11.94 -0.45 4.01
N LEU A 21 10.93 0.36 4.36
CA LEU A 21 10.27 1.29 3.43
C LEU A 21 11.25 2.35 2.92
N ARG A 22 12.10 2.88 3.81
CA ARG A 22 13.10 3.89 3.48
C ARG A 22 14.20 3.35 2.56
N ALA A 23 14.65 2.12 2.81
CA ALA A 23 15.64 1.45 1.96
C ALA A 23 15.11 1.23 0.53
N GLY A 24 13.80 0.98 0.40
CA GLY A 24 13.14 0.79 -0.88
C GLY A 24 13.52 -0.52 -1.57
N PHE A 25 13.15 -0.64 -2.84
CA PHE A 25 13.41 -1.78 -3.70
C PHE A 25 13.62 -1.30 -5.12
N GLU A 26 14.78 -1.61 -5.68
CA GLU A 26 15.10 -1.36 -7.08
C GLU A 26 14.96 -2.68 -7.88
N PRO A 27 14.08 -2.73 -8.89
CA PRO A 27 13.85 -3.92 -9.70
C PRO A 27 15.08 -4.26 -10.55
N ARG A 28 15.36 -5.54 -10.74
CA ARG A 28 16.47 -6.01 -11.61
C ARG A 28 16.06 -6.13 -13.07
N ASP A 29 14.80 -6.51 -13.29
CA ASP A 29 14.22 -6.70 -14.61
C ASP A 29 12.70 -6.44 -14.60
N MET A 30 12.01 -6.76 -15.70
CA MET A 30 10.57 -6.54 -15.84
C MET A 30 9.71 -7.51 -15.02
N ASP A 31 10.28 -8.64 -14.57
CA ASP A 31 9.57 -9.60 -13.71
C ASP A 31 9.43 -9.04 -12.29
N ASP A 32 10.36 -8.17 -11.89
CA ASP A 32 10.25 -7.31 -10.72
C ASP A 32 9.28 -6.16 -11.01
N LYS A 33 7.97 -6.44 -11.04
CA LYS A 33 6.91 -5.57 -11.58
C LYS A 33 6.75 -4.18 -10.93
N TRP A 34 7.43 -3.94 -9.82
CA TRP A 34 7.26 -2.78 -8.97
C TRP A 34 8.63 -2.30 -8.46
N ALA A 35 8.81 -0.99 -8.42
CA ALA A 35 9.91 -0.31 -7.74
C ALA A 35 9.35 0.45 -6.53
N VAL A 36 10.10 0.47 -5.44
CA VAL A 36 9.77 1.27 -4.25
C VAL A 36 10.93 2.19 -3.93
N SER A 37 10.65 3.48 -3.79
CA SER A 37 11.69 4.47 -3.49
C SER A 37 11.18 5.49 -2.49
N ALA A 38 11.99 5.81 -1.48
CA ALA A 38 11.74 6.92 -0.58
C ALA A 38 12.27 8.24 -1.16
N THR A 39 11.57 9.34 -0.88
CA THR A 39 12.12 10.68 -1.11
C THR A 39 12.97 11.12 0.08
N ASP A 40 13.75 12.18 -0.12
CA ASP A 40 14.30 12.92 1.00
C ASP A 40 13.17 13.49 1.88
N PRO A 41 13.42 13.69 3.19
CA PRO A 41 12.47 14.36 4.08
C PRO A 41 12.14 15.77 3.57
N ASP A 42 10.86 16.15 3.62
CA ASP A 42 10.42 17.49 3.32
C ASP A 42 10.74 18.48 4.46
N GLN A 43 10.30 19.74 4.32
CA GLN A 43 10.53 20.79 5.34
C GLN A 43 9.91 20.45 6.71
N SER A 44 8.93 19.55 6.76
CA SER A 44 8.28 19.06 7.98
C SER A 44 8.92 17.76 8.50
N GLY A 45 9.94 17.24 7.80
CA GLY A 45 10.59 15.97 8.10
C GLY A 45 9.81 14.74 7.59
N ASN A 46 8.74 14.94 6.81
CA ASN A 46 7.93 13.85 6.29
C ASN A 46 8.59 13.23 5.05
N ILE A 47 8.48 11.91 4.93
CA ILE A 47 9.05 11.13 3.82
C ILE A 47 7.92 10.60 2.95
N SER A 48 8.08 10.67 1.64
CA SER A 48 7.15 10.03 0.70
C SER A 48 7.73 8.72 0.19
N ILE A 49 7.02 7.62 0.40
CA ILE A 49 7.36 6.31 -0.19
C ILE A 49 6.57 6.16 -1.49
N ARG A 50 7.26 6.08 -2.61
CA ARG A 50 6.68 6.02 -3.95
C ARG A 50 6.76 4.61 -4.49
N VAL A 51 5.62 4.06 -4.90
CA VAL A 51 5.50 2.75 -5.52
C VAL A 51 5.19 2.93 -7.01
N ARG A 52 6.12 2.48 -7.85
CA ARG A 52 6.12 2.70 -9.30
C ARG A 52 6.16 1.39 -10.06
N ARG A 53 5.65 1.37 -11.29
CA ARG A 53 5.92 0.26 -12.22
C ARG A 53 7.37 0.29 -12.66
N SER A 54 8.03 -0.87 -12.66
CA SER A 54 9.46 -0.97 -12.99
C SER A 54 9.76 -0.56 -14.43
N TRP A 55 8.91 -0.92 -15.39
CA TRP A 55 9.17 -0.68 -16.82
C TRP A 55 8.62 0.65 -17.36
N THR A 56 7.64 1.28 -16.72
CA THR A 56 7.12 2.60 -17.15
C THR A 56 7.55 3.74 -16.22
N GLY A 57 8.02 3.43 -15.01
CA GLY A 57 8.23 4.42 -13.96
C GLY A 57 6.95 5.09 -13.45
N LYS A 58 5.76 4.71 -13.95
CA LYS A 58 4.48 5.32 -13.56
C LYS A 58 4.20 5.04 -12.10
N GLU A 59 3.96 6.10 -11.33
CA GLU A 59 3.53 6.00 -9.94
C GLU A 59 2.09 5.52 -9.86
N HIS A 60 1.86 4.57 -8.94
CA HIS A 60 0.53 4.02 -8.62
C HIS A 60 0.13 4.28 -7.17
N TYR A 61 1.11 4.32 -6.25
CA TYR A 61 0.87 4.63 -4.85
C TYR A 61 1.95 5.54 -4.29
N ILE A 62 1.55 6.45 -3.41
CA ILE A 62 2.44 7.25 -2.58
C ILE A 62 1.97 7.13 -1.14
N LEU A 63 2.87 6.77 -0.23
CA LEU A 63 2.63 6.78 1.20
C LEU A 63 3.32 8.00 1.81
N ALA A 64 2.55 8.87 2.44
CA ALA A 64 3.10 9.96 3.24
C ALA A 64 3.40 9.41 4.64
N VAL A 65 4.68 9.37 4.99
CA VAL A 65 5.16 8.78 6.24
C VAL A 65 5.79 9.84 7.10
N LYS A 66 5.27 9.98 8.32
CA LYS A 66 5.87 10.78 9.38
C LYS A 66 6.82 9.90 10.19
N PRO A 67 8.13 10.19 10.19
CA PRO A 67 9.08 9.49 11.05
C PRO A 67 8.75 9.67 12.54
N SER A 68 9.27 8.77 13.37
CA SER A 68 9.18 8.90 14.83
C SER A 68 9.86 10.17 15.33
N ASP A 69 9.18 10.91 16.19
CA ASP A 69 9.74 11.96 17.03
C ASP A 69 10.00 11.44 18.44
N GLY A 70 11.27 11.17 18.78
CA GLY A 70 11.67 11.00 20.18
C GLY A 70 11.04 9.81 20.93
N GLY A 71 10.80 8.68 20.26
CA GLY A 71 10.38 7.42 20.90
C GLY A 71 8.97 6.94 20.53
N SER A 72 8.23 7.71 19.71
CA SER A 72 6.98 7.27 19.08
C SER A 72 7.23 6.26 17.96
N ARG A 73 6.19 5.63 17.42
CA ARG A 73 6.31 4.79 16.21
C ARG A 73 6.12 5.66 14.98
N ALA A 74 6.86 5.39 13.90
CA ALA A 74 6.60 6.03 12.62
C ALA A 74 5.15 5.77 12.17
N GLN A 75 4.56 6.72 11.43
CA GLN A 75 3.16 6.66 11.05
C GLN A 75 2.98 6.97 9.57
N ILE A 76 2.21 6.15 8.87
CA ILE A 76 1.70 6.48 7.54
C ILE A 76 0.49 7.37 7.75
N GLU A 77 0.65 8.67 7.50
CA GLU A 77 -0.39 9.68 7.71
C GLU A 77 -1.44 9.63 6.61
N ALA A 78 -1.01 9.43 5.36
CA ALA A 78 -1.90 9.39 4.21
C ALA A 78 -1.38 8.45 3.12
N ILE A 79 -2.31 8.04 2.25
CA ILE A 79 -2.03 7.35 1.00
C ILE A 79 -2.62 8.15 -0.15
N THR A 80 -1.85 8.29 -1.21
CA THR A 80 -2.33 8.68 -2.54
C THR A 80 -2.29 7.46 -3.44
N TRP A 81 -3.37 7.16 -4.16
CA TRP A 81 -3.44 6.04 -5.09
C TRP A 81 -4.10 6.42 -6.42
N GLU A 82 -3.74 5.70 -7.47
CA GLU A 82 -4.43 5.77 -8.77
C GLU A 82 -5.82 5.14 -8.67
N GLN A 83 -6.89 5.95 -8.76
CA GLN A 83 -8.25 5.42 -8.73
C GLN A 83 -8.65 4.78 -10.04
N ASN A 84 -8.10 5.22 -11.17
CA ASN A 84 -8.44 4.68 -12.47
C ASN A 84 -7.30 3.82 -13.02
N LYS A 85 -7.42 2.50 -12.87
CA LYS A 85 -6.48 1.54 -13.46
C LYS A 85 -7.04 0.98 -14.75
N GLY A 86 -6.93 1.75 -15.84
CA GLY A 86 -7.37 1.30 -17.17
C GLY A 86 -8.88 1.06 -17.27
N GLY A 87 -9.68 1.92 -16.65
CA GLY A 87 -11.14 1.85 -16.61
C GLY A 87 -11.72 1.15 -15.38
N ILE A 88 -10.87 0.54 -14.54
CA ILE A 88 -11.29 -0.09 -13.28
C ILE A 88 -11.13 0.92 -12.14
N TYR A 89 -12.24 1.22 -11.46
CA TYR A 89 -12.23 2.08 -10.28
C TYR A 89 -11.67 1.34 -9.05
N ILE A 90 -10.67 1.94 -8.41
CA ILE A 90 -10.01 1.46 -7.20
C ILE A 90 -10.45 2.31 -6.02
N SER A 91 -11.17 1.69 -5.08
CA SER A 91 -11.58 2.33 -3.84
C SER A 91 -10.40 2.53 -2.87
N GLU A 92 -10.54 3.44 -1.92
CA GLU A 92 -9.56 3.68 -0.85
C GLU A 92 -9.17 2.39 -0.12
N CYS A 93 -10.15 1.57 0.27
CA CYS A 93 -9.91 0.31 0.97
C CYS A 93 -9.05 -0.64 0.15
N LEU A 94 -9.29 -0.72 -1.15
CA LEU A 94 -8.52 -1.54 -2.06
C LEU A 94 -7.12 -0.96 -2.26
N GLY A 95 -6.99 0.35 -2.50
CA GLY A 95 -5.70 1.02 -2.64
C GLY A 95 -4.79 0.81 -1.42
N LYS A 96 -5.33 0.94 -0.21
CA LYS A 96 -4.61 0.65 1.05
C LYS A 96 -4.15 -0.81 1.13
N LYS A 97 -5.03 -1.77 0.80
CA LYS A 97 -4.68 -3.21 0.80
C LYS A 97 -3.57 -3.53 -0.19
N GLU A 98 -3.67 -3.01 -1.41
CA GLU A 98 -2.68 -3.24 -2.45
C GLU A 98 -1.31 -2.67 -2.07
N ALA A 99 -1.26 -1.44 -1.56
CA ALA A 99 -0.01 -0.83 -1.11
C ALA A 99 0.67 -1.68 -0.02
N VAL A 100 -0.11 -2.19 0.94
CA VAL A 100 0.41 -3.11 1.98
C VAL A 100 0.92 -4.39 1.36
N MET A 101 0.15 -5.05 0.49
CA MET A 101 0.56 -6.32 -0.12
C MET A 101 1.86 -6.17 -0.92
N ILE A 102 2.02 -5.07 -1.67
CA ILE A 102 3.24 -4.77 -2.42
C ILE A 102 4.42 -4.58 -1.46
N CYS A 103 4.28 -3.76 -0.42
CA CYS A 103 5.35 -3.51 0.54
C CYS A 103 5.72 -4.77 1.35
N ARG A 104 4.73 -5.61 1.71
CA ARG A 104 4.99 -6.91 2.35
C ARG A 104 5.77 -7.84 1.42
N GLY A 105 5.32 -7.98 0.18
CA GLY A 105 5.91 -8.91 -0.79
C GLY A 105 7.32 -8.54 -1.22
N LEU A 106 7.61 -7.25 -1.41
CA LEU A 106 8.91 -6.78 -1.92
C LEU A 106 9.91 -6.48 -0.80
N LEU A 107 9.45 -5.86 0.28
CA LEU A 107 10.34 -5.34 1.33
C LEU A 107 10.32 -6.20 2.58
N GLY A 108 9.42 -7.19 2.68
CA GLY A 108 9.23 -7.98 3.89
C GLY A 108 8.73 -7.14 5.07
N CYS A 109 7.98 -6.06 4.81
CA CYS A 109 7.33 -5.29 5.87
C CYS A 109 6.29 -6.16 6.58
N ASP A 110 6.09 -5.99 7.89
CA ASP A 110 5.12 -6.77 8.64
C ASP A 110 3.76 -6.06 8.69
N PHE A 111 3.75 -4.76 8.94
CA PHE A 111 2.54 -3.99 9.28
C PHE A 111 1.74 -4.71 10.37
N ASP A 112 2.35 -4.87 11.54
CA ASP A 112 1.88 -5.66 12.69
C ASP A 112 0.43 -5.41 13.13
N THR A 113 -0.10 -4.21 12.88
CA THR A 113 -1.49 -3.85 13.21
C THR A 113 -2.52 -4.25 12.14
N LEU A 114 -2.08 -4.69 10.95
CA LEU A 114 -2.95 -5.06 9.83
C LEU A 114 -3.03 -6.58 9.64
N PRO A 115 -4.21 -7.12 9.29
CA PRO A 115 -4.34 -8.55 9.00
C PRO A 115 -3.52 -8.93 7.76
N TYR A 116 -3.24 -10.23 7.61
CA TYR A 116 -2.71 -10.76 6.36
C TYR A 116 -3.74 -10.57 5.23
N TYR A 117 -3.26 -10.20 4.04
CA TYR A 117 -4.06 -10.07 2.84
C TYR A 117 -3.56 -11.09 1.83
N ASP A 118 -4.47 -11.82 1.18
CA ASP A 118 -4.13 -12.78 0.14
C ASP A 118 -3.57 -12.04 -1.10
N PRO A 119 -2.28 -12.24 -1.46
CA PRO A 119 -1.68 -11.60 -2.62
C PRO A 119 -2.35 -11.96 -3.96
N SER A 120 -3.14 -13.04 -4.02
CA SER A 120 -3.92 -13.40 -5.21
C SER A 120 -4.93 -12.31 -5.59
N LEU A 121 -5.33 -11.46 -4.64
CA LEU A 121 -6.26 -10.35 -4.82
C LEU A 121 -5.64 -9.09 -5.45
N LEU A 122 -4.30 -8.98 -5.52
CA LEU A 122 -3.61 -7.86 -6.20
C LEU A 122 -3.92 -7.77 -7.70
N TRP A 123 -4.35 -8.87 -8.30
CA TRP A 123 -4.58 -8.98 -9.75
C TRP A 123 -6.02 -9.34 -10.09
N ASN A 124 -6.84 -9.63 -9.08
CA ASN A 124 -8.23 -10.01 -9.24
C ASN A 124 -9.13 -8.95 -8.60
N HIS A 125 -9.30 -7.83 -9.31
CA HIS A 125 -10.24 -6.78 -8.91
C HIS A 125 -11.66 -7.27 -9.17
N PRO A 126 -12.48 -7.56 -8.14
CA PRO A 126 -13.85 -7.97 -8.38
C PRO A 126 -14.69 -6.83 -8.94
N ALA A 127 -14.22 -5.57 -8.93
CA ALA A 127 -14.88 -4.49 -9.65
C ALA A 127 -14.80 -4.65 -11.19
N ALA A 128 -13.85 -5.44 -11.70
CA ALA A 128 -13.84 -5.89 -13.10
C ALA A 128 -14.87 -7.01 -13.35
N GLN A 129 -15.30 -7.70 -12.29
CA GLN A 129 -16.41 -8.65 -12.30
C GLN A 129 -17.68 -7.94 -11.84
N ILE A 130 -18.39 -7.29 -12.77
CA ILE A 130 -19.72 -6.70 -12.57
C ILE A 130 -20.56 -7.60 -11.62
N GLY A 131 -20.71 -7.21 -10.34
CA GLY A 131 -21.67 -7.86 -9.42
C GLY A 131 -21.26 -8.17 -7.97
N ALA A 132 -20.02 -7.97 -7.51
CA ALA A 132 -19.69 -8.28 -6.09
C ALA A 132 -19.93 -7.07 -5.16
N SER A 133 -21.06 -7.08 -4.43
CA SER A 133 -21.44 -6.01 -3.50
C SER A 133 -20.55 -5.95 -2.25
N TYR A 134 -20.52 -4.78 -1.61
CA TYR A 134 -19.82 -4.45 -0.35
C TYR A 134 -20.00 -5.51 0.77
N GLU A 135 -21.12 -6.22 0.78
CA GLU A 135 -21.43 -7.26 1.76
C GLU A 135 -20.56 -8.53 1.60
N TYR A 136 -20.07 -8.82 0.39
CA TYR A 136 -19.15 -9.95 0.15
C TYR A 136 -17.83 -9.76 0.90
N TRP A 137 -17.32 -8.52 0.94
CA TRP A 137 -16.06 -8.18 1.58
C TRP A 137 -16.14 -8.08 3.10
N LYS A 138 -17.28 -7.65 3.66
CA LYS A 138 -17.53 -7.71 5.11
C LYS A 138 -17.48 -9.15 5.63
N ARG A 139 -18.04 -10.10 4.88
CA ARG A 139 -18.07 -11.53 5.23
C ARG A 139 -16.69 -12.17 5.29
N GLN A 140 -15.79 -11.80 4.38
CA GLN A 140 -14.41 -12.33 4.41
C GLN A 140 -13.57 -11.75 5.56
N ALA A 141 -13.80 -10.50 5.96
CA ALA A 141 -13.13 -9.91 7.12
C ALA A 141 -13.62 -10.47 8.46
N THR A 142 -14.85 -11.01 8.53
CA THR A 142 -15.42 -11.61 9.76
C THR A 142 -15.11 -13.10 9.91
N ASN A 143 -14.85 -13.83 8.83
CA ASN A 143 -14.63 -15.28 8.88
C ASN A 143 -13.28 -15.75 9.45
N VAL A 144 -12.37 -14.84 9.83
CA VAL A 144 -11.09 -15.22 10.46
C VAL A 144 -11.20 -15.38 11.99
N ARG A 145 -12.40 -15.19 12.59
CA ARG A 145 -12.62 -15.38 14.04
C ARG A 145 -13.47 -16.59 14.43
N GLY A 146 -13.72 -17.54 13.53
CA GLY A 146 -14.58 -18.69 13.80
C GLY A 146 -14.06 -19.98 13.18
N GLY A 147 -12.96 -20.51 13.70
CA GLY A 147 -12.46 -21.84 13.35
C GLY A 147 -11.64 -22.40 14.50
N ARG A 148 -12.33 -22.94 15.51
CA ARG A 148 -11.78 -23.90 16.46
C ARG A 148 -12.19 -25.30 16.00
#